data_AF-A0ABC8RSU8-F1
#
_entry.id   AF-A0ABC8RSU8-F1
#
_cell.length_a   1.000
_cell.length_b   1.000
_cell.length_c   1.000
_cell.angle_alpha   90.00
_cell.angle_beta   90.00
_cell.angle_gamma   90.00
#
_symmetry.space_group_name_H-M   'P 1'
#
loop_
_entity.id
_entity.type
_entity.pdbx_description
1 polymer ?
#
loop_
_entity_poly.entity_id
_entity_poly.type
_entity_poly.pdbx_seq_one_letter_code
_entity_poly.pdbx_strand_id
1 'polypeptide(L)'
;MWTQTQDMLKGMVGDVHTRLMKKNYEAVPDWWFHTLLVTMFALALFTCEGFGKQLQLPWWGLILACAIALFFTLPIGIITATTNQQPGLNVITELIIGYLYPGKPLANVTFKTYGYISMSQAITFLNDFKLGHYMKIPPRAMFVVQLVGTIVSSSIYFGTAWWLLSTVEHICDPSQLPDGSPWTCPGDDVFYNASIIWGVVGPMRMFTKYGVYPEMNWFFLIGFLAPVPVWLLSRKFPEKKWIKLIHMPLILGSTMGMPPARSVNYLMWGVVGLFFNLYIYKKFKGWWARHTYVLSAALDAGIAFMAVVLYFTLQAKDIAGPDWWGLTTEDHCPLARCPTAPGIEVKGCPVL
;
A
#
# COMPACT_ATOMS: atom_id res chain seq x y z
N MET A 1 -23.07 -5.32 -12.73
CA MET A 1 -21.65 -5.73 -12.78
C MET A 1 -21.49 -7.12 -13.38
N TRP A 2 -21.98 -8.21 -12.75
CA TRP A 2 -21.86 -9.57 -13.34
C TRP A 2 -22.43 -9.71 -14.76
N THR A 3 -23.60 -9.10 -15.01
CA THR A 3 -24.21 -9.00 -16.35
C THR A 3 -23.33 -8.20 -17.32
N GLN A 4 -22.76 -7.07 -16.90
CA GLN A 4 -21.83 -6.28 -17.72
C GLN A 4 -20.53 -7.04 -18.03
N THR A 5 -20.01 -7.84 -17.09
CA THR A 5 -18.86 -8.72 -17.32
C THR A 5 -19.21 -9.81 -18.33
N GLN A 6 -20.39 -10.43 -18.22
CA GLN A 6 -20.88 -11.41 -19.20
C GLN A 6 -21.11 -10.77 -20.59
N ASP A 7 -21.63 -9.55 -20.66
CA ASP A 7 -21.88 -8.84 -21.91
C ASP A 7 -20.57 -8.39 -22.60
N MET A 8 -19.55 -8.02 -21.81
CA MET A 8 -18.19 -7.79 -22.31
C MET A 8 -17.54 -9.07 -22.83
N LEU A 9 -17.66 -10.18 -22.10
CA LEU A 9 -17.14 -11.49 -22.51
C LEU A 9 -17.82 -12.00 -23.78
N LYS A 10 -19.12 -11.70 -23.96
CA LYS A 10 -19.89 -12.00 -25.18
C LYS A 10 -19.63 -11.03 -26.33
N GLY A 11 -18.77 -10.03 -26.15
CA GLY A 11 -18.35 -9.10 -27.20
C GLY A 11 -19.42 -8.10 -27.66
N MET A 12 -20.56 -8.00 -26.95
CA MET A 12 -21.69 -7.14 -27.33
C MET A 12 -21.45 -5.65 -27.04
N VAL A 13 -20.45 -5.32 -26.20
CA VAL A 13 -20.08 -3.93 -25.87
C VAL A 13 -18.56 -3.76 -26.01
N GLY A 14 -18.10 -3.62 -27.24
CA GLY A 14 -16.72 -3.24 -27.53
C GLY A 14 -16.59 -1.72 -27.67
N ASP A 15 -15.93 -1.06 -26.72
CA ASP A 15 -15.51 0.34 -26.85
C ASP A 15 -14.78 0.53 -28.19
N VAL A 16 -14.98 1.70 -28.84
CA VAL A 16 -14.26 2.12 -30.05
C VAL A 16 -12.76 1.92 -29.87
N HIS A 17 -12.24 2.14 -28.65
CA HIS A 17 -10.85 1.88 -28.36
C HIS A 17 -10.46 0.41 -28.53
N THR A 18 -11.26 -0.50 -27.97
CA THR A 18 -11.05 -1.95 -28.05
C THR A 18 -11.17 -2.48 -29.47
N ARG A 19 -12.11 -1.95 -30.25
CA ARG A 19 -12.25 -2.33 -31.68
C ARG A 19 -11.02 -1.91 -32.49
N LEU A 20 -10.53 -0.68 -32.30
CA LEU A 20 -9.33 -0.19 -32.98
C LEU A 20 -8.08 -1.00 -32.59
N MET A 21 -7.93 -1.29 -31.30
CA MET A 21 -6.78 -2.06 -30.80
C MET A 21 -6.78 -3.50 -31.33
N LYS A 22 -7.92 -4.19 -31.31
CA LYS A 22 -8.04 -5.55 -31.85
C LYS A 22 -7.79 -5.63 -33.35
N LYS A 23 -8.13 -4.58 -34.11
CA LYS A 23 -7.92 -4.54 -35.56
C LYS A 23 -6.46 -4.31 -35.94
N ASN A 24 -5.76 -3.46 -35.18
CA ASN A 24 -4.44 -2.96 -35.58
C ASN A 24 -3.28 -3.63 -34.84
N TYR A 25 -3.54 -4.30 -33.71
CA TYR A 25 -2.49 -4.90 -32.89
C TYR A 25 -2.84 -6.31 -32.45
N GLU A 26 -1.82 -7.17 -32.47
CA GLU A 26 -1.92 -8.53 -31.95
C GLU A 26 -1.94 -8.51 -30.41
N ALA A 27 -2.77 -9.37 -29.83
CA ALA A 27 -2.78 -9.60 -28.39
C ALA A 27 -1.45 -10.21 -27.93
N VAL A 28 -1.15 -10.02 -26.65
CA VAL A 28 -0.04 -10.73 -26.00
C VAL A 28 -0.43 -12.20 -25.91
N PRO A 29 0.41 -13.13 -26.37
CA PRO A 29 0.14 -14.55 -26.23
C PRO A 29 0.03 -14.95 -24.75
N ASP A 30 -1.00 -15.71 -24.38
CA ASP A 30 -1.22 -16.13 -22.99
C ASP A 30 -0.03 -16.92 -22.41
N TRP A 31 0.71 -17.63 -23.27
CA TRP A 31 1.89 -18.38 -22.85
C TRP A 31 3.00 -17.50 -22.24
N TRP A 32 3.10 -16.20 -22.59
CA TRP A 32 4.07 -15.28 -21.98
C TRP A 32 3.78 -15.07 -20.50
N PHE A 33 2.51 -14.98 -20.13
CA PHE A 33 2.09 -14.85 -18.74
C PHE A 33 2.30 -16.16 -17.98
N HIS A 34 1.97 -17.29 -18.60
CA HIS A 34 2.18 -18.60 -17.97
C HIS A 34 3.65 -18.93 -17.75
N THR A 35 4.54 -18.64 -18.72
CA THR A 35 5.98 -18.84 -18.54
C THR A 35 6.54 -17.94 -17.45
N LEU A 36 6.13 -16.68 -17.39
CA LEU A 36 6.53 -15.76 -16.32
C LEU A 36 6.05 -16.27 -14.95
N LEU A 37 4.79 -16.67 -14.84
CA LEU A 37 4.20 -17.20 -13.61
C LEU A 37 4.96 -18.43 -13.11
N VAL A 38 5.19 -19.41 -13.99
CA VAL A 38 5.90 -20.65 -13.63
C VAL A 38 7.33 -20.35 -13.21
N THR A 39 8.03 -19.48 -13.95
CA THR A 39 9.42 -19.11 -13.64
C THR A 39 9.51 -18.38 -12.30
N MET A 40 8.65 -17.38 -12.06
CA MET A 40 8.64 -16.63 -10.81
C MET A 40 8.21 -17.49 -9.61
N PHE A 41 7.26 -18.41 -9.80
CA PHE A 41 6.86 -19.35 -8.76
C PHE A 41 8.00 -20.31 -8.41
N ALA A 42 8.73 -20.82 -9.40
CA ALA A 42 9.88 -21.69 -9.16
C ALA A 42 11.01 -20.95 -8.40
N LEU A 43 11.28 -19.69 -8.77
CA LEU A 43 12.24 -18.85 -8.04
C LEU A 43 11.78 -18.58 -6.61
N ALA A 44 10.51 -18.26 -6.40
CA ALA A 44 9.95 -18.06 -5.06
C ALA A 44 10.04 -19.32 -4.19
N LEU A 45 9.77 -20.49 -4.78
CA LEU A 45 9.91 -21.77 -4.09
C LEU A 45 11.38 -22.04 -3.73
N PHE A 46 12.31 -21.77 -4.65
CA PHE A 46 13.74 -21.89 -4.42
C PHE A 46 14.23 -20.94 -3.32
N THR A 47 13.72 -19.71 -3.24
CA THR A 47 14.10 -18.78 -2.17
C THR A 47 13.53 -19.19 -0.81
N CYS A 48 12.34 -19.77 -0.77
CA CYS A 48 11.69 -20.20 0.48
C CYS A 48 12.33 -21.47 1.08
N GLU A 49 12.57 -22.50 0.26
CA GLU A 49 13.14 -23.78 0.73
C GLU A 49 14.67 -23.83 0.61
N GLY A 50 15.27 -23.02 -0.25
CA GLY A 50 16.71 -22.86 -0.40
C GLY A 50 17.34 -22.03 0.71
N PHE A 51 18.64 -21.75 0.56
CA PHE A 51 19.44 -20.94 1.49
C PHE A 51 19.30 -21.34 2.97
N GLY A 52 19.08 -22.63 3.25
CA GLY A 52 18.92 -23.12 4.63
C GLY A 52 17.62 -22.69 5.33
N LYS A 53 16.54 -22.42 4.57
CA LYS A 53 15.21 -22.04 5.10
C LYS A 53 15.21 -20.75 5.92
N GLN A 54 16.05 -19.79 5.54
CA GLN A 54 16.16 -18.49 6.20
C GLN A 54 14.84 -17.71 6.26
N LEU A 55 14.01 -17.79 5.20
CA LEU A 55 12.69 -17.14 5.17
C LEU A 55 11.64 -17.83 6.05
N GLN A 56 11.95 -19.02 6.58
CA GLN A 56 11.10 -19.80 7.47
C GLN A 56 9.73 -20.23 6.90
N LEU A 57 9.34 -19.77 5.70
CA LEU A 57 8.09 -20.12 5.05
C LEU A 57 8.21 -21.44 4.29
N PRO A 58 7.43 -22.49 4.63
CA PRO A 58 7.43 -23.75 3.89
C PRO A 58 6.71 -23.63 2.55
N TRP A 59 7.00 -24.57 1.63
CA TRP A 59 6.41 -24.64 0.28
C TRP A 59 4.87 -24.54 0.25
N TRP A 60 4.17 -25.15 1.21
CA TRP A 60 2.70 -25.09 1.27
C TRP A 60 2.19 -23.68 1.60
N GLY A 61 2.94 -22.92 2.40
CA GLY A 61 2.63 -21.55 2.77
C GLY A 61 2.73 -20.62 1.55
N LEU A 62 3.71 -20.86 0.68
CA LEU A 62 3.83 -20.15 -0.59
C LEU A 62 2.62 -20.41 -1.51
N ILE A 63 2.23 -21.69 -1.67
CA ILE A 63 1.06 -22.05 -2.49
C ILE A 63 -0.20 -21.38 -1.96
N LEU A 64 -0.41 -21.40 -0.63
CA LEU A 64 -1.55 -20.76 0.00
C LEU A 64 -1.53 -19.23 -0.22
N ALA A 65 -0.38 -18.58 -0.09
CA ALA A 65 -0.24 -17.14 -0.35
C ALA A 65 -0.62 -16.80 -1.80
N CYS A 66 -0.11 -17.56 -2.78
CA CYS A 66 -0.43 -17.37 -4.19
C CYS A 66 -1.92 -17.61 -4.47
N ALA A 67 -2.54 -18.62 -3.84
CA ALA A 67 -3.98 -18.90 -4.00
C ALA A 67 -4.84 -17.75 -3.47
N ILE A 68 -4.49 -17.20 -2.30
CA ILE A 68 -5.14 -16.02 -1.71
C ILE A 68 -4.99 -14.83 -2.65
N ALA A 69 -3.78 -14.54 -3.12
CA ALA A 69 -3.53 -13.44 -4.05
C ALA A 69 -4.40 -13.57 -5.31
N LEU A 70 -4.44 -14.75 -5.93
CA LEU A 70 -5.22 -15.01 -7.13
C LEU A 70 -6.74 -14.84 -6.90
N PHE A 71 -7.26 -15.36 -5.79
CA PHE A 71 -8.68 -15.24 -5.45
C PHE A 71 -9.09 -13.79 -5.20
N PHE A 72 -8.31 -13.03 -4.41
CA PHE A 72 -8.64 -11.67 -4.01
C PHE A 72 -8.32 -10.61 -5.08
N THR A 73 -7.48 -10.93 -6.07
CA THR A 73 -7.16 -10.00 -7.18
C THR A 73 -8.42 -9.55 -7.92
N LEU A 74 -9.36 -10.45 -8.24
CA LEU A 74 -10.56 -10.09 -8.99
C LEU A 74 -11.54 -9.20 -8.19
N PRO A 75 -11.98 -9.56 -6.97
CA PRO A 75 -12.86 -8.71 -6.17
C PRO A 75 -12.26 -7.35 -5.85
N ILE A 76 -10.98 -7.32 -5.43
CA ILE A 76 -10.31 -6.08 -5.08
C ILE A 76 -10.10 -5.23 -6.33
N GLY A 77 -9.73 -5.83 -7.47
CA GLY A 77 -9.63 -5.13 -8.74
C GLY A 77 -10.94 -4.45 -9.16
N ILE A 78 -12.10 -5.08 -8.94
CA ILE A 78 -13.42 -4.47 -9.21
C ILE A 78 -13.68 -3.28 -8.28
N ILE A 79 -13.36 -3.41 -6.99
CA ILE A 79 -13.51 -2.32 -6.02
C ILE A 79 -12.60 -1.16 -6.40
N THR A 80 -11.33 -1.41 -6.71
CA THR A 80 -10.38 -0.38 -7.12
C THR A 80 -10.80 0.29 -8.42
N ALA A 81 -11.29 -0.47 -9.41
CA ALA A 81 -11.79 0.10 -10.66
C ALA A 81 -13.01 1.02 -10.50
N THR A 82 -13.81 0.84 -9.44
CA THR A 82 -15.05 1.61 -9.20
C THR A 82 -14.89 2.73 -8.19
N THR A 83 -14.07 2.52 -7.16
CA THR A 83 -13.91 3.45 -6.03
C THR A 83 -12.57 4.19 -6.05
N ASN A 84 -11.63 3.77 -6.91
CA ASN A 84 -10.24 4.21 -6.90
C ASN A 84 -9.53 4.00 -5.54
N GLN A 85 -10.05 3.07 -4.72
CA GLN A 85 -9.45 2.63 -3.47
C GLN A 85 -9.03 1.18 -3.58
N GLN A 86 -7.87 0.85 -3.03
CA GLN A 86 -7.35 -0.51 -2.98
C GLN A 86 -7.40 -1.00 -1.53
N PRO A 87 -8.41 -1.80 -1.16
CA PRO A 87 -8.45 -2.45 0.15
C PRO A 87 -7.17 -3.24 0.43
N GLY A 88 -6.56 -2.99 1.59
CA GLY A 88 -5.37 -3.71 2.03
C GLY A 88 -5.69 -5.14 2.48
N LEU A 89 -5.01 -6.13 1.90
CA LEU A 89 -5.10 -7.55 2.33
C LEU A 89 -4.07 -7.90 3.43
N ASN A 90 -3.14 -6.98 3.72
CA ASN A 90 -2.03 -7.17 4.67
C ASN A 90 -2.44 -7.89 5.96
N VAL A 91 -3.38 -7.31 6.69
CA VAL A 91 -3.82 -7.85 7.99
C VAL A 91 -4.46 -9.22 7.86
N ILE A 92 -5.23 -9.47 6.80
CA ILE A 92 -5.87 -10.77 6.56
C ILE A 92 -4.80 -11.84 6.31
N THR A 93 -3.82 -11.54 5.45
CA THR A 93 -2.72 -12.48 5.18
C THR A 93 -1.88 -12.77 6.43
N GLU A 94 -1.57 -11.73 7.21
CA GLU A 94 -0.80 -11.83 8.45
C GLU A 94 -1.56 -12.63 9.53
N LEU A 95 -2.88 -12.48 9.60
CA LEU A 95 -3.75 -13.21 10.53
C LEU A 95 -3.87 -14.69 10.16
N ILE A 96 -4.05 -15.02 8.87
CA ILE A 96 -4.13 -16.41 8.41
C ILE A 96 -2.85 -17.16 8.77
N ILE A 97 -1.69 -16.66 8.30
CA ILE A 97 -0.42 -17.35 8.58
C ILE A 97 -0.04 -17.29 10.06
N GLY A 98 -0.40 -16.23 10.78
CA GLY A 98 -0.19 -16.12 12.22
C GLY A 98 -0.95 -17.17 13.03
N TYR A 99 -2.12 -17.63 12.57
CA TYR A 99 -2.83 -18.76 13.19
C TYR A 99 -2.30 -20.13 12.73
N LEU A 100 -1.96 -20.28 11.45
CA LEU A 100 -1.50 -21.57 10.91
C LEU A 100 -0.04 -21.89 11.28
N TYR A 101 0.80 -20.88 11.41
CA TYR A 101 2.24 -21.01 11.61
C TYR A 101 2.80 -19.96 12.58
N PRO A 102 2.35 -19.97 13.85
CA PRO A 102 2.74 -18.98 14.85
C PRO A 102 4.21 -19.10 15.26
N GLY A 103 4.77 -18.00 15.79
CA GLY A 103 6.12 -17.94 16.33
C GLY A 103 7.22 -17.70 15.29
N LYS A 104 6.86 -17.49 14.02
CA LYS A 104 7.80 -17.33 12.90
C LYS A 104 7.60 -15.97 12.21
N PRO A 105 8.36 -14.93 12.59
CA PRO A 105 8.18 -13.57 12.04
C PRO A 105 8.50 -13.49 10.55
N LEU A 106 9.61 -14.11 10.14
CA LEU A 106 10.06 -14.09 8.75
C LEU A 106 9.05 -14.81 7.85
N ALA A 107 8.50 -15.95 8.30
CA ALA A 107 7.47 -16.65 7.56
C ALA A 107 6.21 -15.78 7.37
N ASN A 108 5.81 -15.03 8.39
CA ASN A 108 4.66 -14.13 8.31
C ASN A 108 4.89 -13.01 7.27
N VAL A 109 6.04 -12.34 7.37
CA VAL A 109 6.44 -11.29 6.43
C VAL A 109 6.50 -11.81 4.98
N THR A 110 7.14 -12.97 4.76
CA THR A 110 7.22 -13.58 3.43
C THR A 110 5.84 -13.93 2.89
N PHE A 111 4.96 -14.49 3.72
CA PHE A 111 3.59 -14.82 3.34
C PHE A 111 2.77 -13.58 2.95
N LYS A 112 2.87 -12.50 3.72
CA LYS A 112 2.26 -11.20 3.41
C LYS A 112 2.76 -10.66 2.07
N THR A 113 4.07 -10.71 1.82
CA THR A 113 4.65 -10.22 0.56
C THR A 113 4.08 -10.99 -0.64
N TYR A 114 4.06 -12.32 -0.61
CA TYR A 114 3.48 -13.09 -1.71
C TYR A 114 1.94 -13.02 -1.80
N GLY A 115 1.24 -12.86 -0.67
CA GLY A 115 -0.23 -12.85 -0.62
C GLY A 115 -0.85 -11.50 -0.97
N TYR A 116 -0.24 -10.40 -0.55
CA TYR A 116 -0.76 -9.05 -0.73
C TYR A 116 -0.02 -8.25 -1.80
N ILE A 117 1.32 -8.19 -1.75
CA ILE A 117 2.09 -7.35 -2.68
C ILE A 117 1.93 -7.86 -4.11
N SER A 118 1.94 -9.18 -4.33
CA SER A 118 1.67 -9.76 -5.65
C SER A 118 0.30 -9.37 -6.21
N MET A 119 -0.75 -9.34 -5.36
CA MET A 119 -2.08 -8.87 -5.75
C MET A 119 -2.07 -7.37 -6.08
N SER A 120 -1.40 -6.56 -5.24
CA SER A 120 -1.27 -5.12 -5.47
C SER A 120 -0.58 -4.83 -6.80
N GLN A 121 0.51 -5.54 -7.09
CA GLN A 121 1.24 -5.42 -8.35
C GLN A 121 0.41 -5.88 -9.55
N ALA A 122 -0.39 -6.94 -9.42
CA ALA A 122 -1.29 -7.37 -10.48
C ALA A 122 -2.31 -6.27 -10.85
N ILE A 123 -2.87 -5.57 -9.86
CA ILE A 123 -3.80 -4.46 -10.10
C ILE A 123 -3.09 -3.27 -10.77
N THR A 124 -1.89 -2.89 -10.30
CA THR A 124 -1.10 -1.82 -10.93
C THR A 124 -0.74 -2.15 -12.37
N PHE A 125 -0.30 -3.38 -12.63
CA PHE A 125 -0.01 -3.89 -13.96
C PHE A 125 -1.23 -3.78 -14.89
N LEU A 126 -2.42 -4.15 -14.41
CA LEU A 126 -3.68 -3.99 -15.16
C LEU A 126 -4.04 -2.52 -15.43
N ASN A 127 -3.78 -1.63 -14.47
CA ASN A 127 -4.00 -0.18 -14.66
C ASN A 127 -3.12 0.37 -15.79
N ASP A 128 -1.85 -0.05 -15.85
CA ASP A 128 -0.93 0.37 -16.91
C ASP A 128 -1.33 -0.19 -18.28
N PHE A 129 -1.78 -1.46 -18.34
CA PHE A 129 -2.32 -2.02 -19.58
C PHE A 129 -3.56 -1.25 -20.07
N LYS A 130 -4.42 -0.82 -19.14
CA LYS A 130 -5.59 -0.01 -19.47
C LYS A 130 -5.19 1.37 -19.99
N LEU A 131 -4.21 2.02 -19.36
CA LEU A 131 -3.65 3.29 -19.84
C LEU A 131 -3.05 3.15 -21.24
N GLY A 132 -2.21 2.12 -21.46
CA GLY A 132 -1.63 1.81 -22.77
C GLY A 132 -2.67 1.55 -23.85
N HIS A 133 -3.77 0.88 -23.50
CA HIS A 133 -4.91 0.65 -24.39
C HIS A 133 -5.62 1.94 -24.83
N TYR A 134 -5.75 2.91 -23.91
CA TYR A 134 -6.28 4.24 -24.25
C TYR A 134 -5.31 5.04 -25.12
N MET A 135 -4.00 4.93 -24.84
CA MET A 135 -2.92 5.61 -25.57
C MET A 135 -2.52 4.94 -26.90
N LYS A 136 -3.19 3.85 -27.29
CA LYS A 136 -2.94 3.13 -28.55
C LYS A 136 -1.56 2.52 -28.68
N ILE A 137 -0.97 2.16 -27.55
CA ILE A 137 0.36 1.53 -27.51
C ILE A 137 0.19 0.02 -27.75
N PRO A 138 1.01 -0.62 -28.61
CA PRO A 138 0.94 -2.05 -28.88
C PRO A 138 1.02 -2.89 -27.58
N PRO A 139 0.10 -3.84 -27.33
CA PRO A 139 0.08 -4.62 -26.08
C PRO A 139 1.36 -5.42 -25.80
N ARG A 140 1.99 -5.97 -26.85
CA ARG A 140 3.27 -6.70 -26.72
C ARG A 140 4.41 -5.80 -26.29
N ALA A 141 4.47 -4.58 -26.84
CA ALA A 141 5.47 -3.60 -26.43
C ALA A 141 5.25 -3.18 -24.97
N MET A 142 4.00 -2.97 -24.56
CA MET A 142 3.67 -2.68 -23.16
C MET A 142 4.13 -3.79 -22.20
N PHE A 143 3.88 -5.05 -22.54
CA PHE A 143 4.34 -6.19 -21.75
C PHE A 143 5.88 -6.19 -21.58
N VAL A 144 6.62 -6.03 -22.67
CA VAL A 144 8.09 -6.05 -22.63
C VAL A 144 8.63 -4.87 -21.84
N VAL A 145 8.10 -3.66 -22.05
CA VAL A 145 8.53 -2.45 -21.32
C VAL A 145 8.27 -2.59 -19.83
N GLN A 146 7.11 -3.12 -19.43
CA GLN A 146 6.80 -3.36 -18.02
C GLN A 146 7.75 -4.41 -17.42
N LEU A 147 7.99 -5.53 -18.11
CA LEU A 147 8.91 -6.56 -17.64
C LEU A 147 10.34 -6.01 -17.45
N VAL A 148 10.86 -5.30 -18.45
CA VAL A 148 12.19 -4.66 -18.37
C VAL A 148 12.20 -3.61 -17.26
N GLY A 149 11.15 -2.79 -17.16
CA GLY A 149 11.01 -1.79 -16.09
C GLY A 149 11.02 -2.41 -14.70
N THR A 150 10.33 -3.55 -14.50
CA THR A 150 10.35 -4.29 -13.23
C THR A 150 11.73 -4.84 -12.90
N ILE A 151 12.47 -5.38 -13.88
CA ILE A 151 13.84 -5.88 -13.68
C ILE A 151 14.78 -4.73 -13.30
N VAL A 152 14.72 -3.62 -14.03
CA VAL A 152 15.56 -2.44 -13.74
C VAL A 152 15.22 -1.86 -12.37
N SER A 153 13.93 -1.67 -12.08
CA SER A 153 13.47 -1.10 -10.81
C SER A 153 13.85 -1.98 -9.62
N SER A 154 13.61 -3.30 -9.70
CA SER A 154 13.99 -4.23 -8.61
C SER A 154 15.51 -4.27 -8.39
N SER A 155 16.30 -4.22 -9.45
CA SER A 155 17.77 -4.18 -9.35
C SER A 155 18.27 -2.89 -8.71
N ILE A 156 17.72 -1.74 -9.10
CA ILE A 156 18.07 -0.45 -8.51
C ILE A 156 17.65 -0.40 -7.04
N TYR A 157 16.42 -0.82 -6.71
CA TYR A 157 15.95 -0.86 -5.32
C TYR A 157 16.84 -1.74 -4.44
N PHE A 158 17.17 -2.95 -4.90
CA PHE A 158 18.06 -3.84 -4.16
C PHE A 158 19.47 -3.25 -4.01
N GLY A 159 20.04 -2.71 -5.09
CA GLY A 159 21.36 -2.10 -5.08
C GLY A 159 21.45 -0.88 -4.15
N THR A 160 20.46 0.01 -4.20
CA THR A 160 20.39 1.18 -3.31
C THR A 160 20.19 0.77 -1.85
N ALA A 161 19.32 -0.21 -1.57
CA ALA A 161 19.13 -0.71 -0.22
C ALA A 161 20.42 -1.33 0.34
N TRP A 162 21.09 -2.18 -0.44
CA TRP A 162 22.36 -2.78 -0.06
C TRP A 162 23.43 -1.72 0.18
N TRP A 163 23.53 -0.73 -0.71
CA TRP A 163 24.48 0.36 -0.58
C TRP A 163 24.24 1.16 0.70
N LEU A 164 23.02 1.63 0.94
CA LEU A 164 22.66 2.40 2.14
C LEU A 164 22.92 1.63 3.44
N LEU A 165 22.56 0.34 3.49
CA LEU A 165 22.81 -0.51 4.65
C LEU A 165 24.32 -0.74 4.92
N SER A 166 25.16 -0.62 3.89
CA SER A 166 26.61 -0.81 4.02
C SER A 166 27.40 0.48 4.29
N THR A 167 26.83 1.65 3.96
CA THR A 167 27.54 2.94 4.06
C THR A 167 27.05 3.83 5.20
N VAL A 168 25.76 3.77 5.56
CA VAL A 168 25.19 4.59 6.62
C VAL A 168 25.26 3.82 7.94
N GLU A 169 26.12 4.28 8.84
CA GLU A 169 26.20 3.72 10.20
C GLU A 169 24.90 4.00 10.96
N HIS A 170 24.41 3.00 11.71
CA HIS A 170 23.22 3.10 12.55
C HIS A 170 21.93 3.51 11.82
N ILE A 171 21.82 3.19 10.52
CA ILE A 171 20.59 3.39 9.75
C ILE A 171 19.38 2.73 10.45
N CYS A 172 18.27 3.46 10.50
CA CYS A 172 17.04 3.05 11.20
C CYS A 172 17.15 2.94 12.73
N ASP A 173 18.24 3.40 13.37
CA ASP A 173 18.34 3.50 14.83
C ASP A 173 18.32 4.98 15.29
N PRO A 174 17.14 5.52 15.65
CA PRO A 174 17.02 6.91 16.06
C PRO A 174 17.84 7.28 17.31
N SER A 175 18.28 6.32 18.12
CA SER A 175 19.02 6.59 19.36
C SER A 175 20.51 6.85 19.11
N GLN A 176 21.03 6.36 17.99
CA GLN A 176 22.43 6.46 17.60
C GLN A 176 22.64 7.43 16.42
N LEU A 177 21.54 7.90 15.81
CA LEU A 177 21.56 8.89 14.76
C LEU A 177 21.61 10.33 15.34
N PRO A 178 22.27 11.27 14.64
CA PRO A 178 22.23 12.68 15.02
C PRO A 178 20.80 13.23 14.93
N ASP A 179 20.47 14.16 15.83
CA ASP A 179 19.17 14.84 15.86
C ASP A 179 18.86 15.49 14.50
N GLY A 180 17.69 15.19 13.94
CA GLY A 180 17.31 15.68 12.61
C GLY A 180 17.74 14.80 11.44
N SER A 181 18.36 13.65 11.68
CA SER A 181 18.74 12.71 10.62
C SER A 181 17.53 12.22 9.82
N PRO A 182 17.61 12.19 8.47
CA PRO A 182 16.55 11.64 7.63
C PRO A 182 16.47 10.10 7.69
N TRP A 183 17.48 9.42 8.25
CA TRP A 183 17.67 7.96 8.20
C TRP A 183 16.88 7.17 9.25
N THR A 184 15.64 7.58 9.54
CA THR A 184 14.81 7.02 10.62
C THR A 184 13.95 5.81 10.22
N CYS A 185 13.85 5.49 8.92
CA CYS A 185 13.15 4.31 8.37
C CYS A 185 11.75 4.00 8.96
N PRO A 186 10.84 4.99 9.09
CA PRO A 186 9.58 4.79 9.81
C PRO A 186 8.65 3.75 9.16
N GLY A 187 8.76 3.54 7.83
CA GLY A 187 8.00 2.50 7.14
C GLY A 187 8.50 1.09 7.45
N ASP A 188 9.81 0.91 7.54
CA ASP A 188 10.43 -0.38 7.85
C ASP A 188 10.18 -0.77 9.31
N ASP A 189 10.16 0.19 10.23
CA ASP A 189 9.76 -0.02 11.63
C ASP A 189 8.32 -0.54 11.76
N VAL A 190 7.38 0.01 10.98
CA VAL A 190 5.99 -0.47 10.98
C VAL A 190 5.95 -1.91 10.46
N PHE A 191 6.72 -2.22 9.42
CA PHE A 191 6.79 -3.56 8.85
C PHE A 191 7.43 -4.57 9.82
N TYR A 192 8.49 -4.16 10.52
CA TYR A 192 9.15 -4.94 11.56
C TYR A 192 8.23 -5.19 12.77
N ASN A 193 7.59 -4.14 13.30
CA ASN A 193 6.63 -4.27 14.41
C ASN A 193 5.45 -5.16 14.05
N ALA A 194 4.95 -5.07 12.81
CA ALA A 194 3.90 -5.98 12.31
C ALA A 194 4.37 -7.45 12.34
N SER A 195 5.61 -7.74 11.96
CA SER A 195 6.17 -9.10 12.03
C SER A 195 6.21 -9.68 13.46
N ILE A 196 6.42 -8.83 14.46
CA ILE A 196 6.41 -9.22 15.88
C ILE A 196 4.97 -9.50 16.33
N ILE A 197 4.06 -8.57 16.08
CA ILE A 197 2.66 -8.65 16.51
C ILE A 197 1.98 -9.87 15.89
N TRP A 198 2.06 -10.00 14.57
CA TRP A 198 1.31 -11.03 13.83
C TRP A 198 2.08 -12.34 13.68
N GLY A 199 3.42 -12.30 13.68
CA GLY A 199 4.28 -13.47 13.48
C GLY A 199 4.76 -14.10 14.77
N VAL A 200 5.53 -13.37 15.59
CA VAL A 200 6.14 -13.91 16.82
C VAL A 200 5.09 -14.18 17.90
N VAL A 201 4.35 -13.14 18.30
CA VAL A 201 3.32 -13.25 19.34
C VAL A 201 2.13 -14.04 18.78
N GLY A 202 1.74 -13.69 17.55
CA GLY A 202 0.65 -14.31 16.84
C GLY A 202 -0.72 -13.79 17.29
N PRO A 203 -1.73 -13.85 16.41
CA PRO A 203 -3.05 -13.32 16.69
C PRO A 203 -3.74 -14.02 17.87
N MET A 204 -3.43 -15.30 18.12
CA MET A 204 -3.97 -16.05 19.25
C MET A 204 -3.59 -15.44 20.60
N ARG A 205 -2.35 -14.97 20.78
CA ARG A 205 -1.91 -14.39 22.05
C ARG A 205 -2.08 -12.87 22.13
N MET A 206 -2.39 -12.21 21.01
CA MET A 206 -2.60 -10.76 20.99
C MET A 206 -4.09 -10.37 21.07
N PHE A 207 -4.93 -11.03 20.25
CA PHE A 207 -6.32 -10.59 20.01
C PHE A 207 -7.38 -11.57 20.52
N THR A 208 -7.01 -12.62 21.26
CA THR A 208 -8.01 -13.52 21.88
C THR A 208 -8.03 -13.34 23.39
N LYS A 209 -8.76 -14.21 24.10
CA LYS A 209 -8.89 -14.19 25.57
C LYS A 209 -7.54 -14.19 26.30
N TYR A 210 -6.48 -14.66 25.65
CA TYR A 210 -5.12 -14.72 26.22
C TYR A 210 -4.30 -13.42 26.03
N GLY A 211 -4.83 -12.45 25.27
CA GLY A 211 -4.10 -11.24 24.90
C GLY A 211 -4.64 -9.98 25.53
N VAL A 212 -3.95 -8.86 25.24
CA VAL A 212 -4.26 -7.52 25.77
C VAL A 212 -5.33 -6.81 24.94
N TYR A 213 -5.57 -7.24 23.69
CA TYR A 213 -6.47 -6.55 22.76
C TYR A 213 -7.59 -7.46 22.18
N PRO A 214 -8.35 -8.21 23.01
CA PRO A 214 -9.44 -9.05 22.50
C PRO A 214 -10.55 -8.24 21.82
N GLU A 215 -10.75 -6.99 22.21
CA GLU A 215 -11.77 -6.09 21.67
C GLU A 215 -11.52 -5.75 20.20
N MET A 216 -10.27 -5.84 19.72
CA MET A 216 -9.91 -5.47 18.35
C MET A 216 -10.64 -6.32 17.31
N ASN A 217 -10.96 -7.58 17.63
CA ASN A 217 -11.70 -8.44 16.72
C ASN A 217 -13.13 -7.96 16.44
N TRP A 218 -13.74 -7.16 17.32
CA TRP A 218 -15.07 -6.58 17.08
C TRP A 218 -15.06 -5.57 15.94
N PHE A 219 -13.92 -4.98 15.61
CA PHE A 219 -13.83 -4.06 14.46
C PHE A 219 -14.08 -4.75 13.13
N PHE A 220 -13.84 -6.07 13.00
CA PHE A 220 -14.28 -6.82 11.81
C PHE A 220 -15.81 -6.83 11.68
N LEU A 221 -16.52 -7.03 12.79
CA LEU A 221 -17.98 -6.99 12.81
C LEU A 221 -18.51 -5.58 12.57
N ILE A 222 -17.91 -4.57 13.20
CA ILE A 222 -18.25 -3.16 12.96
C ILE A 222 -18.04 -2.81 11.49
N GLY A 223 -16.93 -3.22 10.88
CA GLY A 223 -16.65 -3.00 9.46
C GLY A 223 -17.69 -3.68 8.56
N PHE A 224 -18.12 -4.90 8.89
CA PHE A 224 -19.16 -5.63 8.16
C PHE A 224 -20.54 -4.96 8.29
N LEU A 225 -20.89 -4.48 9.49
CA LEU A 225 -22.19 -3.88 9.76
C LEU A 225 -22.28 -2.39 9.39
N ALA A 226 -21.17 -1.66 9.33
CA ALA A 226 -21.14 -0.22 9.08
C ALA A 226 -21.88 0.23 7.80
N PRO A 227 -21.83 -0.50 6.66
CA PRO A 227 -22.61 -0.14 5.48
C PRO A 227 -24.13 -0.32 5.64
N VAL A 228 -24.59 -1.18 6.56
CA VAL A 228 -26.01 -1.55 6.72
C VAL A 228 -26.88 -0.36 7.15
N PRO A 229 -26.50 0.45 8.18
CA PRO A 229 -27.22 1.67 8.52
C PRO A 229 -27.36 2.64 7.34
N VAL A 230 -26.29 2.85 6.56
CA VAL A 230 -26.31 3.75 5.40
C VAL A 230 -27.28 3.22 4.34
N TRP A 231 -27.26 1.91 4.09
CA TRP A 231 -28.18 1.28 3.15
C TRP A 231 -29.64 1.39 3.60
N LEU A 232 -29.95 1.11 4.87
CA LEU A 232 -31.30 1.26 5.42
C LEU A 232 -31.80 2.70 5.35
N LEU A 233 -30.97 3.67 5.72
CA LEU A 233 -31.29 5.10 5.64
C LEU A 233 -31.52 5.54 4.18
N SER A 234 -30.74 5.01 3.24
CA SER A 234 -30.92 5.31 1.81
C SER A 234 -32.24 4.78 1.25
N ARG A 235 -32.78 3.69 1.82
CA ARG A 235 -34.09 3.13 1.49
C ARG A 235 -35.24 3.87 2.16
N LYS A 236 -35.07 4.27 3.43
CA LYS A 236 -36.09 4.99 4.19
C LYS A 236 -36.29 6.43 3.72
N PHE A 237 -35.22 7.10 3.25
CA PHE A 237 -35.25 8.48 2.78
C PHE A 237 -34.78 8.60 1.32
N PRO A 238 -35.55 8.09 0.35
CA PRO A 238 -35.16 8.11 -1.06
C PRO A 238 -35.01 9.53 -1.64
N GLU A 239 -35.67 10.52 -1.04
CA GLU A 239 -35.58 11.95 -1.41
C GLU A 239 -34.19 12.54 -1.15
N LYS A 240 -33.46 12.02 -0.15
CA LYS A 240 -32.17 12.55 0.30
C LYS A 240 -31.03 11.88 -0.46
N LYS A 241 -30.78 12.33 -1.70
CA LYS A 241 -29.75 11.78 -2.60
C LYS A 241 -28.33 11.74 -2.03
N TRP A 242 -27.98 12.64 -1.10
CA TRP A 242 -26.67 12.70 -0.45
C TRP A 242 -26.33 11.46 0.40
N ILE A 243 -27.33 10.78 0.98
CA ILE A 243 -27.11 9.57 1.80
C ILE A 243 -26.50 8.44 0.97
N LYS A 244 -26.82 8.39 -0.34
CA LYS A 244 -26.25 7.42 -1.27
C LYS A 244 -24.77 7.66 -1.60
N LEU A 245 -24.24 8.85 -1.28
CA LEU A 245 -22.83 9.22 -1.50
C LEU A 245 -21.94 8.84 -0.29
N ILE A 246 -22.53 8.38 0.81
CA ILE A 246 -21.77 7.99 2.00
C ILE A 246 -21.20 6.58 1.78
N HIS A 247 -19.89 6.50 1.56
CA HIS A 247 -19.18 5.24 1.38
C HIS A 247 -18.42 4.88 2.67
N MET A 248 -19.02 4.03 3.51
CA MET A 248 -18.40 3.59 4.76
C MET A 248 -17.00 2.97 4.59
N PRO A 249 -16.74 2.11 3.58
CA PRO A 249 -15.40 1.59 3.35
C PRO A 249 -14.35 2.68 3.09
N LEU A 250 -14.74 3.75 2.38
CA LEU A 250 -13.85 4.89 2.11
C LEU A 250 -13.52 5.65 3.40
N ILE A 251 -14.51 5.83 4.27
CA ILE A 251 -14.36 6.54 5.55
C ILE A 251 -13.46 5.74 6.49
N LEU A 252 -13.76 4.45 6.68
CA LEU A 252 -12.97 3.57 7.54
C LEU A 252 -11.56 3.33 7.00
N GLY A 253 -11.39 3.33 5.67
CA GLY A 253 -10.09 3.20 5.00
C GLY A 253 -9.26 4.49 4.98
N SER A 254 -9.79 5.62 5.45
CA SER A 254 -9.05 6.90 5.41
C SER A 254 -7.75 6.84 6.22
N THR A 255 -7.70 6.03 7.28
CA THR A 255 -6.54 5.90 8.17
C THR A 255 -5.52 4.84 7.73
N MET A 256 -5.64 4.29 6.51
CA MET A 256 -4.75 3.20 6.04
C MET A 256 -3.24 3.56 5.99
N GLY A 257 -2.89 4.84 5.90
CA GLY A 257 -1.50 5.31 5.91
C GLY A 257 -0.93 5.54 7.32
N MET A 258 -1.74 5.35 8.37
CA MET A 258 -1.34 5.53 9.77
C MET A 258 -1.09 4.17 10.43
N PRO A 259 0.12 3.92 10.97
CA PRO A 259 1.41 4.60 10.75
C PRO A 259 2.08 4.16 9.42
N PRO A 260 3.10 4.88 8.87
CA PRO A 260 3.93 5.89 9.52
C PRO A 260 3.44 7.34 9.37
N ALA A 261 2.36 7.60 8.61
CA ALA A 261 1.89 8.96 8.43
C ALA A 261 1.39 9.54 9.77
N ARG A 262 1.98 10.67 10.17
CA ARG A 262 1.63 11.37 11.41
C ARG A 262 0.36 12.20 11.25
N SER A 263 -0.20 12.66 12.37
CA SER A 263 -1.41 13.49 12.41
C SER A 263 -1.32 14.73 11.51
N VAL A 264 -0.16 15.39 11.49
CA VAL A 264 0.10 16.56 10.63
C VAL A 264 -0.10 16.23 9.15
N ASN A 265 0.34 15.06 8.68
CA ASN A 265 0.19 14.66 7.29
C ASN A 265 -1.30 14.58 6.90
N TYR A 266 -2.13 14.01 7.78
CA TYR A 266 -3.57 13.90 7.57
C TYR A 266 -4.30 15.24 7.64
N LEU A 267 -3.95 16.09 8.59
CA LEU A 267 -4.52 17.43 8.71
C LEU A 267 -4.17 18.28 7.48
N MET A 268 -2.90 18.29 7.07
CA MET A 268 -2.45 19.04 5.89
C MET A 268 -3.09 18.50 4.60
N TRP A 269 -3.15 17.18 4.44
CA TRP A 269 -3.86 16.54 3.33
C TRP A 269 -5.34 16.98 3.28
N GLY A 270 -6.02 17.00 4.42
CA GLY A 270 -7.40 17.47 4.53
C GLY A 270 -7.56 18.96 4.18
N VAL A 271 -6.68 19.83 4.68
CA VAL A 271 -6.70 21.27 4.40
C VAL A 271 -6.49 21.55 2.91
N VAL A 272 -5.46 20.94 2.30
CA VAL A 272 -5.18 21.09 0.86
C VAL A 272 -6.34 20.53 0.03
N GLY A 273 -6.87 19.36 0.41
CA GLY A 273 -8.03 18.75 -0.23
C GLY A 273 -9.26 19.66 -0.20
N LEU A 274 -9.59 20.24 0.96
CA LEU A 274 -10.71 21.18 1.11
C LEU A 274 -10.47 22.46 0.31
N PHE A 275 -9.27 23.01 0.33
CA PHE A 275 -8.93 24.22 -0.43
C PHE A 275 -9.12 24.03 -1.93
N PHE A 276 -8.57 22.96 -2.51
CA PHE A 276 -8.68 22.69 -3.95
C PHE A 276 -10.11 22.30 -4.35
N ASN A 277 -10.78 21.46 -3.56
CA ASN A 277 -12.10 20.92 -3.93
C ASN A 277 -13.29 21.81 -3.52
N LEU A 278 -13.13 22.73 -2.57
CA LEU A 278 -14.20 23.67 -2.20
C LEU A 278 -13.93 25.08 -2.70
N TYR A 279 -12.76 25.65 -2.41
CA TYR A 279 -12.48 27.05 -2.77
C TYR A 279 -12.17 27.19 -4.26
N ILE A 280 -11.16 26.47 -4.75
CA ILE A 280 -10.74 26.56 -6.16
C ILE A 280 -11.83 26.04 -7.10
N TYR A 281 -12.47 24.91 -6.76
CA TYR A 281 -13.56 24.38 -7.57
C TYR A 281 -14.74 25.36 -7.71
N LYS A 282 -15.14 26.07 -6.64
CA LYS A 282 -16.24 27.03 -6.68
C LYS A 282 -15.88 28.31 -7.43
N LYS A 283 -14.67 28.84 -7.23
CA LYS A 283 -14.26 30.14 -7.79
C LYS A 283 -13.63 30.05 -9.19
N PHE A 284 -12.90 28.97 -9.48
CA PHE A 284 -12.09 28.81 -10.69
C PHE A 284 -12.34 27.44 -11.37
N LYS A 285 -13.61 27.08 -11.56
CA LYS A 285 -14.02 25.76 -12.09
C LYS A 285 -13.34 25.38 -13.41
N GLY A 286 -13.18 26.34 -14.33
CA GLY A 286 -12.53 26.10 -15.63
C GLY A 286 -11.04 25.75 -15.52
N TRP A 287 -10.34 26.36 -14.55
CA TRP A 287 -8.95 26.01 -14.27
C TRP A 287 -8.86 24.64 -13.60
N TRP A 288 -9.69 24.40 -12.59
CA TRP A 288 -9.70 23.16 -11.83
C TRP A 288 -9.91 21.94 -12.73
N ALA A 289 -10.90 21.99 -13.62
CA ALA A 289 -11.22 20.88 -14.52
C ALA A 289 -10.10 20.55 -15.53
N ARG A 290 -9.23 21.51 -15.86
CA ARG A 290 -8.15 21.31 -16.84
C ARG A 290 -6.81 20.99 -16.20
N HIS A 291 -6.47 21.61 -15.08
CA HIS A 291 -5.09 21.63 -14.57
C HIS A 291 -4.89 20.93 -13.23
N THR A 292 -5.94 20.68 -12.43
CA THR A 292 -5.75 20.15 -11.07
C THR A 292 -5.04 18.80 -11.05
N TYR A 293 -5.39 17.88 -11.95
CA TYR A 293 -4.71 16.59 -12.06
C TYR A 293 -3.26 16.72 -12.54
N VAL A 294 -2.99 17.63 -13.48
CA VAL A 294 -1.64 17.91 -13.98
C VAL A 294 -0.77 18.52 -12.88
N LEU A 295 -1.32 19.45 -12.10
CA LEU A 295 -0.62 20.04 -10.95
C LEU A 295 -0.32 18.98 -9.87
N SER A 296 -1.28 18.10 -9.57
CA SER A 296 -1.05 16.99 -8.64
C SER A 296 0.13 16.12 -9.10
N ALA A 297 0.11 15.68 -10.36
CA ALA A 297 1.18 14.87 -10.92
C ALA A 297 2.53 15.62 -10.93
N ALA A 298 2.52 16.93 -11.19
CA ALA A 298 3.73 17.76 -11.16
C ALA A 298 4.30 17.92 -9.75
N LEU A 299 3.44 18.03 -8.72
CA LEU A 299 3.87 18.09 -7.33
C LEU A 299 4.49 16.75 -6.88
N ASP A 300 3.86 15.62 -7.21
CA ASP A 300 4.38 14.29 -6.89
C ASP A 300 5.74 14.04 -7.56
N ALA A 301 5.86 14.36 -8.86
CA ALA A 301 7.12 14.26 -9.58
C ALA A 301 8.17 15.23 -9.03
N GLY A 302 7.77 16.47 -8.72
CA GLY A 302 8.65 17.49 -8.16
C GLY A 302 9.25 17.08 -6.82
N ILE A 303 8.45 16.47 -5.93
CA ILE A 303 8.93 15.93 -4.66
C ILE A 303 9.95 14.82 -4.90
N ALA A 304 9.68 13.89 -5.83
CA ALA A 304 10.60 12.80 -6.13
C ALA A 304 11.95 13.31 -6.68
N PHE A 305 11.94 14.25 -7.64
CA PHE A 305 13.17 14.85 -8.16
C PHE A 305 13.91 15.63 -7.08
N MET A 306 13.20 16.43 -6.27
CA MET A 306 13.80 17.19 -5.19
C MET A 306 14.44 16.27 -4.14
N ALA A 307 13.80 15.15 -3.78
CA ALA A 307 14.36 14.18 -2.85
C ALA A 307 15.70 13.60 -3.34
N VAL A 308 15.79 13.25 -4.63
CA VAL A 308 17.05 12.76 -5.23
C VAL A 308 18.12 13.85 -5.22
N VAL A 309 17.76 15.09 -5.57
CA VAL A 309 18.71 16.22 -5.55
C VAL A 309 19.21 16.49 -4.13
N LEU A 310 18.31 16.58 -3.15
CA LEU A 310 18.65 16.79 -1.74
C LEU A 310 19.50 15.65 -1.19
N TYR A 311 19.24 14.42 -1.60
CA TYR A 311 20.04 13.27 -1.22
C TYR A 311 21.51 13.45 -1.67
N PHE A 312 21.74 13.64 -2.98
CA PHE A 312 23.11 13.72 -3.50
C PHE A 312 23.85 15.01 -3.12
N THR A 313 23.14 16.10 -2.87
CA THR A 313 23.76 17.41 -2.58
C THR A 313 24.01 17.63 -1.10
N LEU A 314 23.09 17.18 -0.22
CA LEU A 314 23.11 17.45 1.21
C LEU A 314 23.24 16.17 2.05
N GLN A 315 22.28 15.24 1.92
CA GLN A 315 22.18 14.10 2.85
C GLN A 315 23.36 13.12 2.71
N ALA A 316 23.91 12.95 1.49
CA ALA A 316 25.11 12.14 1.25
C ALA A 316 26.40 12.75 1.85
N LYS A 317 26.34 14.01 2.32
CA LYS A 317 27.41 14.69 3.06
C LYS A 317 27.04 14.94 4.51
N ASP A 318 26.02 14.25 5.02
CA ASP A 318 25.48 14.41 6.38
C ASP A 318 24.99 15.83 6.69
N ILE A 319 24.56 16.57 5.67
CA ILE A 319 23.96 17.90 5.85
C ILE A 319 22.44 17.72 5.90
N ALA A 320 21.86 17.90 7.10
CA ALA A 320 20.41 17.73 7.33
C ALA A 320 19.53 18.84 6.70
N GLY A 321 20.15 19.91 6.18
CA GLY A 321 19.47 21.08 5.63
C GLY A 321 19.44 22.27 6.61
N PRO A 322 18.66 23.32 6.30
CA PRO A 322 18.55 24.49 7.19
C PRO A 322 17.81 24.10 8.46
N ASP A 323 18.37 24.42 9.62
CA ASP A 323 17.68 24.27 10.90
C ASP A 323 16.53 25.30 10.97
N TRP A 324 15.31 24.79 11.09
CA TRP A 324 14.11 25.61 11.26
C TRP A 324 13.11 24.90 12.15
N TRP A 325 12.17 25.68 12.70
CA TRP A 325 11.23 25.21 13.70
C TRP A 325 10.49 23.92 13.32
N GLY A 326 10.19 23.68 12.04
CA GLY A 326 9.50 22.47 11.54
C GLY A 326 10.39 21.36 10.97
N LEU A 327 11.73 21.49 11.01
CA LEU A 327 12.66 20.42 10.61
C LEU A 327 12.88 19.39 11.72
N THR A 328 12.71 19.79 12.98
CA THR A 328 12.84 18.88 14.12
C THR A 328 11.87 17.72 13.87
N THR A 329 12.43 16.54 13.61
CA THR A 329 11.71 15.33 13.17
C THR A 329 10.82 14.73 14.27
N GLU A 330 10.65 15.47 15.36
CA GLU A 330 9.78 15.18 16.50
C GLU A 330 8.48 15.97 16.34
N ASP A 331 7.39 15.52 16.92
CA ASP A 331 6.07 16.17 16.80
C ASP A 331 5.98 17.53 17.53
N HIS A 332 7.09 18.29 17.63
CA HIS A 332 7.31 19.44 18.52
C HIS A 332 6.89 19.18 19.98
N CYS A 333 6.68 17.91 20.31
CA CYS A 333 6.19 17.41 21.57
C CYS A 333 7.11 16.26 21.97
N PRO A 334 8.17 16.53 22.75
CA PRO A 334 9.09 15.48 23.21
C PRO A 334 8.37 14.41 24.03
N LEU A 335 7.22 14.76 24.63
CA LEU A 335 6.34 13.84 25.36
C LEU A 335 5.57 12.86 24.46
N ALA A 336 5.52 13.07 23.14
CA ALA A 336 4.79 12.18 22.23
C ALA A 336 5.42 10.77 22.17
N ARG A 337 6.70 10.63 22.53
CA ARG A 337 7.38 9.33 22.63
C ARG A 337 7.16 8.64 23.96
N CYS A 338 6.56 9.31 24.93
CA CYS A 338 6.42 8.77 26.28
C CYS A 338 5.31 7.72 26.36
N PRO A 339 5.56 6.59 27.05
CA PRO A 339 4.53 5.58 27.25
C PRO A 339 3.41 6.19 28.09
N THR A 340 2.18 6.03 27.61
CA THR A 340 0.97 6.46 28.34
C THR A 340 0.42 5.37 29.25
N ALA A 341 1.06 4.20 29.28
CA ALA A 341 0.66 3.09 30.13
C ALA A 341 1.15 3.32 31.57
N PRO A 342 0.26 3.24 32.59
CA PRO A 342 0.63 3.46 33.98
C PRO A 342 1.65 2.43 34.45
N GLY A 343 2.67 2.88 35.18
CA GLY A 343 3.73 2.03 35.74
C GLY A 343 4.91 1.72 34.81
N ILE A 344 4.96 2.29 33.60
CA ILE A 344 6.14 2.16 32.71
C ILE A 344 7.03 3.38 32.89
N GLU A 345 8.17 3.21 33.55
CA GLU A 345 9.19 4.25 33.70
C GLU A 345 10.16 4.22 32.51
N VAL A 346 10.11 5.29 31.70
CA VAL A 346 11.10 5.53 30.64
C VAL A 346 11.86 6.81 30.96
N LYS A 347 13.18 6.73 30.88
CA LYS A 347 14.07 7.86 31.16
C LYS A 347 13.71 9.05 30.26
N GLY A 348 13.35 10.18 30.87
CA GLY A 348 12.93 11.40 30.15
C GLY A 348 11.42 11.57 29.99
N CYS A 349 10.61 10.65 30.51
CA CYS A 349 9.16 10.71 30.45
C CYS A 349 8.51 10.88 31.83
N PRO A 350 7.44 11.67 31.96
CA PRO A 350 6.68 11.75 33.20
C PRO A 350 5.98 10.42 33.46
N VAL A 351 6.08 9.94 34.71
CA VAL A 351 5.36 8.73 35.15
C VAL A 351 3.92 9.14 35.46
N LEU A 352 2.95 8.45 34.85
CA LEU A 352 1.50 8.63 35.09
C LEU A 352 1.02 7.83 36.30
#